data_AF-A0AAW9I8E9-F1
#
_entry.id   AF-A0AAW9I8E9-F1
#
_cell.length_a   1.000
_cell.length_b   1.000
_cell.length_c   1.000
_cell.angle_alpha   90.00
_cell.angle_beta   90.00
_cell.angle_gamma   90.00
#
_symmetry.space_group_name_H-M   'P 1'
#
loop_
_entity.id
_entity.type
_entity.pdbx_description
1 polymer ?
#
loop_
_entity_poly.entity_id
_entity_poly.type
_entity_poly.pdbx_seq_one_letter_code
_entity_poly.pdbx_strand_id
1 'polypeptide(L)'
;IMGYSYFGNFLGAILVSLLFVGTGFASSGHTMDYFAYCGAYKVAAPALQLFCRGVLANILVCAAVLAAYKTKDEMAKIAIVFLLIFAFVTSGFEHCIANMTTLLVCLFSPVANDVTVANALYSMLFVTLGNIVGGAGFYGFLTYFMSKRKGNKT
;
A
#
# COMPACT_ATOMS: atom_id res chain seq x y z
N ILE A 1 -15.12 -9.97 4.51
CA ILE A 1 -14.24 -8.93 5.10
C ILE A 1 -13.34 -8.30 4.04
N MET A 2 -12.42 -9.04 3.40
CA MET A 2 -11.45 -8.47 2.44
C MET A 2 -12.09 -7.63 1.33
N GLY A 3 -13.11 -8.14 0.63
CA GLY A 3 -13.80 -7.39 -0.44
C GLY A 3 -14.42 -6.08 0.04
N TYR A 4 -15.15 -6.10 1.17
CA TYR A 4 -15.77 -4.91 1.76
C TYR A 4 -14.74 -3.87 2.19
N SER A 5 -13.67 -4.30 2.88
CA SER A 5 -12.61 -3.39 3.33
C SER A 5 -11.87 -2.78 2.14
N TYR A 6 -11.55 -3.58 1.12
CA TYR A 6 -10.88 -3.10 -0.08
C TYR A 6 -11.74 -2.07 -0.84
N PHE A 7 -13.04 -2.35 -0.98
CA PHE A 7 -13.97 -1.42 -1.61
C PHE A 7 -14.15 -0.12 -0.80
N GLY A 8 -14.29 -0.21 0.53
CA GLY A 8 -14.36 0.96 1.40
C GLY A 8 -13.09 1.81 1.34
N ASN A 9 -11.92 1.18 1.32
CA ASN A 9 -10.65 1.87 1.12
C ASN A 9 -10.58 2.58 -0.24
N PHE A 10 -11.08 1.94 -1.30
CA PHE A 10 -11.13 2.53 -2.63
C PHE A 10 -12.06 3.76 -2.68
N LEU A 11 -13.25 3.70 -2.06
CA LEU A 11 -14.13 4.86 -1.93
C LEU A 11 -13.47 6.00 -1.15
N GLY A 12 -12.78 5.69 -0.07
CA GLY A 12 -11.99 6.67 0.69
C GLY A 12 -10.89 7.31 -0.16
N ALA A 13 -10.17 6.50 -0.95
CA ALA A 13 -9.13 6.98 -1.85
C ALA A 13 -9.69 7.89 -2.95
N ILE A 14 -10.88 7.59 -3.50
CA ILE A 14 -11.57 8.49 -4.44
C ILE A 14 -11.86 9.83 -3.77
N LEU A 15 -12.47 9.83 -2.58
CA LEU A 15 -12.82 11.06 -1.87
C LEU A 15 -11.57 11.92 -1.61
N VAL A 16 -10.51 11.31 -1.07
CA VAL A 16 -9.26 12.02 -0.77
C VAL A 16 -8.62 12.56 -2.05
N SER A 17 -8.60 11.78 -3.14
CA SER A 17 -8.00 12.21 -4.40
C SER A 17 -8.77 13.38 -5.03
N LEU A 18 -10.11 13.35 -5.00
CA LEU A 18 -10.94 14.46 -5.49
C LEU A 18 -10.75 15.73 -4.66
N LEU A 19 -10.71 15.62 -3.33
CA LEU A 19 -10.41 16.76 -2.45
C LEU A 19 -9.01 17.33 -2.76
N PHE A 20 -8.02 16.46 -2.96
CA PHE A 20 -6.67 16.86 -3.30
C PHE A 20 -6.61 17.59 -4.64
N VAL A 21 -7.26 17.07 -5.70
CA VAL A 21 -7.36 17.76 -6.99
C VAL A 21 -8.09 19.10 -6.83
N GLY A 22 -9.14 19.15 -6.01
CA GLY A 22 -9.88 20.37 -5.69
C GLY A 22 -9.07 21.47 -5.01
N THR A 23 -7.91 21.14 -4.41
CA THR A 23 -6.96 22.15 -3.91
C THR A 23 -6.22 22.91 -5.01
N GLY A 24 -6.24 22.40 -6.24
CA GLY A 24 -5.45 22.91 -7.37
C GLY A 24 -4.02 22.37 -7.45
N PHE A 25 -3.55 21.59 -6.47
CA PHE A 25 -2.19 21.02 -6.46
C PHE A 25 -1.93 19.98 -7.56
N ALA A 26 -2.98 19.41 -8.14
CA ALA A 26 -2.87 18.46 -9.24
C ALA A 26 -2.93 19.13 -10.63
N SER A 27 -2.94 20.46 -10.71
CA SER A 27 -3.12 21.20 -11.97
C SER A 27 -1.81 21.73 -12.56
N SER A 28 -0.76 21.89 -11.75
CA SER A 28 0.59 22.30 -12.20
C SER A 28 1.59 22.27 -11.04
N GLY A 29 2.89 22.36 -11.37
CA GLY A 29 3.98 22.54 -10.41
C GLY A 29 4.51 21.24 -9.80
N HIS A 30 5.52 21.39 -8.93
CA HIS A 30 6.33 20.28 -8.42
C HIS A 30 5.54 19.18 -7.71
N THR A 31 4.42 19.52 -7.09
CA THR A 31 3.54 18.53 -6.46
C THR A 31 2.96 17.59 -7.51
N MET A 32 2.38 18.12 -8.59
CA MET A 32 1.84 17.28 -9.65
C MET A 32 2.95 16.53 -10.40
N ASP A 33 4.11 17.16 -10.62
CA ASP A 33 5.27 16.51 -11.24
C ASP A 33 5.70 15.26 -10.44
N TYR A 34 5.71 15.37 -9.11
CA TYR A 34 6.01 14.24 -8.23
C TYR A 34 4.96 13.13 -8.33
N PHE A 35 3.67 13.47 -8.35
CA PHE A 35 2.60 12.49 -8.55
C PHE A 35 2.72 11.80 -9.91
N ALA A 36 2.97 12.54 -10.99
CA ALA A 36 3.15 11.99 -12.32
C ALA A 36 4.37 11.04 -12.38
N TYR A 37 5.49 11.44 -11.80
CA TYR A 37 6.69 10.59 -11.69
C TYR A 37 6.42 9.30 -10.92
N CYS A 38 5.81 9.39 -9.73
CA CYS A 38 5.47 8.22 -8.92
C CYS A 38 4.43 7.34 -9.62
N GLY A 39 3.42 7.94 -10.27
CA GLY A 39 2.39 7.24 -11.02
C GLY A 39 2.99 6.43 -12.16
N ALA A 40 3.84 7.05 -12.99
CA ALA A 40 4.55 6.40 -14.09
C ALA A 40 5.38 5.21 -13.59
N TYR A 41 6.15 5.38 -12.52
CA TYR A 41 6.94 4.31 -11.91
C TYR A 41 6.09 3.12 -11.44
N LYS A 42 4.89 3.39 -10.91
CA LYS A 42 3.96 2.37 -10.41
C LYS A 42 3.31 1.55 -11.51
N VAL A 43 3.12 2.11 -12.70
CA VAL A 43 2.44 1.43 -13.82
C VAL A 43 3.39 0.84 -14.85
N ALA A 44 4.66 1.24 -14.86
CA ALA A 44 5.66 0.78 -15.83
C ALA A 44 6.30 -0.58 -15.50
N ALA A 45 6.26 -1.01 -14.24
CA ALA A 45 6.98 -2.22 -13.81
C ALA A 45 6.32 -3.52 -14.31
N PRO A 46 7.10 -4.55 -14.69
CA PRO A 46 6.58 -5.88 -15.03
C PRO A 46 5.82 -6.54 -13.88
N ALA A 47 4.89 -7.45 -14.22
CA ALA A 47 4.02 -8.15 -13.28
C ALA A 47 4.77 -8.78 -12.10
N LEU A 48 5.85 -9.51 -12.37
CA LEU A 48 6.63 -10.18 -11.32
C LEU A 48 7.27 -9.17 -10.35
N GLN A 49 7.76 -8.03 -10.86
CA GLN A 49 8.36 -7.00 -10.02
C GLN A 49 7.31 -6.35 -9.12
N LEU A 50 6.14 -6.01 -9.68
CA LEU A 50 5.00 -5.46 -8.92
C LEU A 50 4.53 -6.44 -7.84
N PHE A 51 4.41 -7.71 -8.19
CA PHE A 51 4.03 -8.77 -7.25
C PHE A 51 5.05 -8.88 -6.10
N CYS A 52 6.35 -8.99 -6.39
CA CYS A 52 7.39 -9.09 -5.37
C CYS A 52 7.46 -7.85 -4.47
N ARG A 53 7.37 -6.64 -5.06
CA ARG A 53 7.27 -5.37 -4.30
C ARG A 53 6.04 -5.39 -3.39
N GLY A 54 4.92 -5.93 -3.86
CA GLY A 54 3.70 -6.12 -3.07
C GLY A 54 3.88 -7.08 -1.90
N VAL A 55 4.54 -8.22 -2.11
CA VAL A 55 4.81 -9.19 -1.04
C VAL A 55 5.63 -8.53 0.07
N LEU A 56 6.73 -7.87 -0.28
CA LEU A 56 7.62 -7.24 0.69
C LEU A 56 6.96 -6.08 1.45
N ALA A 57 6.16 -5.25 0.76
CA ALA A 57 5.39 -4.19 1.40
C ALA A 57 4.50 -4.75 2.52
N ASN A 58 3.70 -5.77 2.22
CA ASN A 58 2.72 -6.23 3.19
C ASN A 58 3.30 -7.13 4.29
N ILE A 59 4.49 -7.72 4.07
CA ILE A 59 5.29 -8.29 5.17
C ILE A 59 5.61 -7.18 6.19
N LEU A 60 6.13 -6.03 5.76
CA LEU A 60 6.47 -4.94 6.68
C LEU A 60 5.23 -4.31 7.33
N VAL A 61 4.14 -4.13 6.59
CA VAL A 61 2.87 -3.60 7.14
C VAL A 61 2.29 -4.56 8.19
N CYS A 62 2.22 -5.86 7.92
CA CYS A 62 1.74 -6.84 8.90
C CYS A 62 2.70 -6.96 10.10
N ALA A 63 4.00 -6.82 9.89
CA ALA A 63 4.98 -6.72 10.97
C ALA A 63 4.67 -5.55 11.90
N ALA A 64 4.40 -4.38 11.34
CA ALA A 64 4.08 -3.15 12.07
C ALA A 64 2.79 -3.32 12.89
N VAL A 65 1.73 -3.85 12.27
CA VAL A 65 0.46 -4.10 12.96
C VAL A 65 0.64 -5.11 14.09
N LEU A 66 1.35 -6.22 13.87
CA LEU A 66 1.56 -7.24 14.89
C LEU A 66 2.40 -6.73 16.05
N ALA A 67 3.48 -6.01 15.76
CA ALA A 67 4.37 -5.44 16.77
C ALA A 67 3.65 -4.35 17.59
N ALA A 68 2.90 -3.47 16.93
CA ALA A 68 2.06 -2.48 17.61
C ALA A 68 0.99 -3.13 18.49
N TYR A 69 0.33 -4.19 18.01
CA TYR A 69 -0.66 -4.94 18.77
C TYR A 69 -0.08 -5.60 20.04
N LYS A 70 1.17 -6.08 19.97
CA LYS A 70 1.86 -6.72 21.11
C LYS A 70 2.49 -5.73 22.10
N THR A 71 2.65 -4.47 21.71
CA THR A 71 3.31 -3.45 22.51
C THR A 71 2.27 -2.73 23.39
N LYS A 72 2.61 -2.44 24.66
CA LYS A 72 1.72 -1.71 25.57
C LYS A 72 1.96 -0.20 25.57
N ASP A 73 3.20 0.21 25.33
CA ASP A 73 3.58 1.62 25.28
C ASP A 73 3.16 2.27 23.96
N GLU A 74 2.37 3.34 24.03
CA GLU A 74 1.81 4.00 22.84
C GLU A 74 2.90 4.67 21.99
N MET A 75 3.93 5.25 22.62
CA MET A 75 5.05 5.87 21.90
C MET A 75 5.84 4.83 21.11
N ALA A 76 6.10 3.65 21.69
CA ALA A 76 6.73 2.54 21.01
C ALA A 76 5.89 2.02 19.83
N LYS A 77 4.54 1.97 19.95
CA LYS A 77 3.68 1.60 18.81
C LYS A 77 3.83 2.57 17.65
N ILE A 78 3.78 3.88 17.93
CA ILE A 78 3.94 4.93 16.92
C ILE A 78 5.31 4.80 16.26
N ALA A 79 6.38 4.66 17.05
CA ALA A 79 7.74 4.52 16.54
C ALA A 79 7.90 3.28 15.64
N ILE A 80 7.38 2.13 16.06
CA ILE A 80 7.44 0.89 15.25
C ILE A 80 6.71 1.06 13.92
N VAL A 81 5.48 1.60 13.96
CA VAL A 81 4.69 1.83 12.75
C VAL A 81 5.40 2.80 11.83
N PHE A 82 5.92 3.91 12.37
CA PHE A 82 6.69 4.89 11.60
C PHE A 82 7.91 4.24 10.92
N LEU A 83 8.74 3.51 11.67
CA LEU A 83 9.97 2.92 11.14
C LEU A 83 9.69 1.90 10.02
N LEU A 84 8.65 1.09 10.16
CA LEU A 84 8.33 0.06 9.17
C LEU A 84 7.61 0.64 7.95
N ILE A 85 6.78 1.67 8.12
CA ILE A 85 6.24 2.43 6.98
C ILE A 85 7.37 3.12 6.24
N PHE A 86 8.26 3.81 6.95
CA PHE A 86 9.45 4.44 6.39
C PHE A 86 10.29 3.45 5.60
N ALA A 87 10.60 2.28 6.16
CA ALA A 87 11.40 1.25 5.50
C ALA A 87 10.78 0.79 4.18
N PHE A 88 9.48 0.48 4.13
CA PHE A 88 8.90 -0.02 2.88
C PHE A 88 8.73 1.08 1.83
N VAL A 89 8.38 2.31 2.24
CA VAL A 89 8.21 3.44 1.33
C VAL A 89 9.55 3.83 0.71
N THR A 90 10.60 3.98 1.52
CA THR A 90 11.94 4.33 1.03
C THR A 90 12.60 3.22 0.21
N SER A 91 12.26 1.96 0.48
CA SER A 91 12.70 0.82 -0.34
C SER A 91 11.97 0.70 -1.67
N GLY A 92 10.93 1.52 -1.92
CA GLY A 92 10.14 1.49 -3.15
C GLY A 92 9.24 0.26 -3.28
N PHE A 93 8.77 -0.29 -2.16
CA PHE A 93 7.79 -1.39 -2.17
C PHE A 93 6.38 -0.84 -2.43
N GLU A 94 5.49 -1.71 -2.91
CA GLU A 94 4.19 -1.31 -3.46
C GLU A 94 3.04 -1.76 -2.55
N HIS A 95 2.21 -0.82 -2.12
CA HIS A 95 1.07 -1.10 -1.24
C HIS A 95 -0.23 -0.72 -1.93
N CYS A 96 -1.13 -1.67 -2.14
CA CYS A 96 -2.32 -1.51 -2.97
C CYS A 96 -3.20 -0.34 -2.52
N ILE A 97 -3.40 -0.15 -1.22
CA ILE A 97 -4.25 0.94 -0.71
C ILE A 97 -3.57 2.31 -0.87
N ALA A 98 -2.23 2.39 -0.74
CA ALA A 98 -1.52 3.65 -0.95
C ALA A 98 -1.51 4.02 -2.44
N ASN A 99 -1.35 3.00 -3.29
CA ASN A 99 -1.37 3.16 -4.74
C ASN A 99 -2.73 3.64 -5.26
N MET A 100 -3.84 3.27 -4.62
CA MET A 100 -5.17 3.80 -4.99
C MET A 100 -5.14 5.33 -5.05
N THR A 101 -4.69 6.00 -3.99
CA THR A 101 -4.66 7.46 -3.95
C THR A 101 -3.68 8.04 -4.96
N THR A 102 -2.44 7.52 -5.03
CA THR A 102 -1.44 8.04 -5.98
C THR A 102 -1.93 7.95 -7.43
N LEU A 103 -2.51 6.80 -7.82
CA LEU A 103 -2.99 6.58 -9.18
C LEU A 103 -4.27 7.37 -9.45
N LEU A 104 -5.19 7.48 -8.48
CA LEU A 104 -6.42 8.28 -8.64
C LEU A 104 -6.13 9.78 -8.76
N VAL A 105 -5.15 10.32 -8.03
CA VAL A 105 -4.70 11.71 -8.25
C VAL A 105 -4.19 11.90 -9.67
N CYS A 106 -3.41 10.94 -10.21
CA CYS A 106 -2.94 11.02 -11.60
C CYS A 106 -4.09 10.92 -12.61
N LEU A 107 -5.08 10.05 -12.37
CA LEU A 107 -6.24 9.86 -13.25
C LEU A 107 -7.24 11.02 -13.21
N PHE A 108 -7.38 11.70 -12.07
CA PHE A 108 -8.27 12.85 -11.91
C PHE A 108 -7.58 14.19 -12.20
N SER A 109 -6.25 14.20 -12.31
CA SER A 109 -5.51 15.41 -12.70
C SER A 109 -5.94 15.86 -14.11
N PRO A 110 -6.12 17.17 -14.33
CA PRO A 110 -6.34 17.72 -15.67
C PRO A 110 -5.05 17.73 -16.52
N VAL A 111 -3.90 17.38 -15.94
CA VAL A 111 -2.58 17.38 -16.61
C VAL A 111 -2.29 16.00 -17.19
N ALA A 112 -1.88 15.97 -18.45
CA ALA A 112 -1.47 14.73 -19.11
C ALA A 112 -0.29 14.06 -18.37
N ASN A 113 -0.41 12.75 -18.17
CA ASN A 113 0.60 11.91 -17.53
C ASN A 113 0.49 10.45 -18.04
N ASP A 114 1.46 9.61 -17.70
CA ASP A 114 1.56 8.24 -18.23
C ASP A 114 0.58 7.24 -17.58
N VAL A 115 -0.22 7.66 -16.60
CA VAL A 115 -1.17 6.79 -15.91
C VAL A 115 -2.49 6.74 -16.69
N THR A 116 -2.87 5.54 -17.09
CA THR A 116 -4.16 5.24 -17.73
C THR A 116 -4.96 4.29 -16.85
N VAL A 117 -6.27 4.23 -17.04
CA VAL A 117 -7.10 3.29 -16.27
C VAL A 117 -6.62 1.84 -16.49
N ALA A 118 -6.21 1.49 -17.71
CA ALA A 118 -5.75 0.15 -18.04
C ALA A 118 -4.45 -0.22 -17.30
N ASN A 119 -3.43 0.63 -17.33
CA ASN A 119 -2.15 0.34 -16.68
C ASN A 119 -2.23 0.46 -15.15
N ALA A 120 -3.12 1.33 -14.62
CA ALA A 120 -3.43 1.40 -13.21
C ALA A 120 -4.07 0.10 -12.71
N LEU A 121 -5.06 -0.44 -13.43
CA LEU A 121 -5.69 -1.72 -13.10
C LEU A 121 -4.70 -2.88 -13.16
N TYR A 122 -3.85 -2.92 -14.18
CA TYR A 122 -2.78 -3.91 -14.29
C TYR A 122 -1.85 -3.86 -13.08
N SER A 123 -1.36 -2.66 -12.72
CA SER A 123 -0.49 -2.47 -11.56
C SER A 123 -1.17 -2.90 -10.26
N MET A 124 -2.39 -2.42 -10.05
CA MET A 124 -3.19 -2.72 -8.86
C MET A 124 -3.45 -4.21 -8.69
N LEU A 125 -3.68 -4.95 -9.77
CA LEU A 125 -3.88 -6.40 -9.72
C LEU A 125 -2.67 -7.11 -9.10
N PHE A 126 -1.47 -6.91 -9.67
CA PHE A 126 -0.28 -7.62 -9.19
C PHE A 126 0.17 -7.17 -7.81
N VAL A 127 0.08 -5.87 -7.51
CA VAL A 127 0.39 -5.35 -6.17
C VAL A 127 -0.58 -5.90 -5.13
N THR A 128 -1.88 -5.97 -5.44
CA THR A 128 -2.89 -6.54 -4.51
C THR A 128 -2.64 -8.03 -4.26
N LEU A 129 -2.36 -8.81 -5.31
CA LEU A 129 -2.01 -10.22 -5.16
C LEU A 129 -0.74 -10.40 -4.31
N GLY A 130 0.29 -9.58 -4.55
CA GLY A 130 1.50 -9.58 -3.76
C GLY A 130 1.23 -9.25 -2.29
N ASN A 131 0.44 -8.21 -2.02
CA ASN A 131 0.09 -7.85 -0.65
C ASN A 131 -0.71 -8.98 0.04
N ILE A 132 -1.66 -9.63 -0.62
CA ILE A 132 -2.39 -10.78 -0.06
C ILE A 132 -1.41 -11.88 0.36
N VAL A 133 -0.44 -12.22 -0.49
CA VAL A 133 0.58 -13.25 -0.19
C VAL A 133 1.48 -12.81 0.98
N GLY A 134 1.97 -11.57 0.98
CA GLY A 134 2.81 -11.05 2.06
C GLY A 134 2.12 -10.97 3.43
N GLY A 135 0.81 -10.67 3.44
CA GLY A 135 0.03 -10.59 4.68
C GLY A 135 -0.55 -11.93 5.11
N ALA A 136 -1.50 -12.46 4.33
CA ALA A 136 -2.22 -13.67 4.67
C ALA A 136 -1.35 -14.93 4.56
N GLY A 137 -0.50 -14.99 3.52
CA GLY A 137 0.42 -16.11 3.32
C GLY A 137 1.50 -16.14 4.39
N PHE A 138 2.38 -15.13 4.41
CA PHE A 138 3.54 -15.12 5.32
C PHE A 138 3.15 -14.91 6.79
N TYR A 139 2.47 -13.82 7.13
CA TYR A 139 2.12 -13.51 8.53
C TYR A 139 0.99 -14.40 9.08
N GLY A 140 0.00 -14.75 8.26
CA GLY A 140 -1.04 -15.71 8.66
C GLY A 140 -0.44 -17.07 9.01
N PHE A 141 0.50 -17.58 8.20
CA PHE A 141 1.23 -18.80 8.51
C PHE A 141 2.10 -18.66 9.76
N LEU A 142 2.94 -17.63 9.84
CA LEU A 142 3.85 -17.44 10.98
C LEU A 142 3.10 -17.35 12.32
N THR A 143 2.00 -16.59 12.36
CA THR A 143 1.21 -16.44 13.59
C THR A 143 0.49 -17.73 13.98
N TYR A 144 0.00 -18.50 13.00
CA TYR A 144 -0.58 -19.82 13.24
C TYR A 144 0.42 -20.79 13.89
N PHE A 145 1.64 -20.88 13.36
CA PHE A 145 2.68 -21.76 13.91
C PHE A 145 3.15 -21.33 15.31
N MET A 146 3.33 -20.03 15.54
CA MET A 146 3.67 -19.51 16.87
C MET A 146 2.58 -19.83 17.90
N SER A 147 1.30 -19.71 17.51
CA SER A 147 0.17 -20.00 18.40
C SER A 147 0.12 -21.49 18.77
N LYS A 148 0.27 -22.38 17.78
CA LYS A 148 0.25 -23.84 17.98
C LYS A 148 1.35 -24.31 18.95
N ARG A 149 2.55 -23.70 18.89
CA ARG A 149 3.64 -24.04 19.80
C ARG A 149 3.37 -23.64 21.25
N LYS A 150 2.51 -22.63 21.48
CA LYS A 150 2.15 -22.19 22.83
C LYS A 150 1.10 -23.13 23.47
N GLY A 151 0.18 -23.67 22.67
CA GLY A 151 -0.81 -24.67 23.12
C GLY A 151 -0.23 -26.06 23.40
N ASN A 152 0.90 -26.42 22.78
CA ASN A 152 1.60 -27.69 23.06
C ASN A 152 2.54 -27.64 24.28
N LYS A 153 2.65 -26.49 24.97
CA LYS A 153 3.51 -26.29 26.15
C LYS A 153 2.73 -26.17 27.48
N THR A 154 1.44 -26.50 27.45
CA THR A 154 0.53 -26.63 28.60
C THR A 154 0.00 -28.05 28.63
#